data_AF-A0A0J8RFS7-F1
#
_entry.id   AF-A0A0J8RFS7-F1
#
_cell.length_a   1.000
_cell.length_b   1.000
_cell.length_c   1.000
_cell.angle_alpha   90.00
_cell.angle_beta   90.00
_cell.angle_gamma   90.00
#
_symmetry.space_group_name_H-M   'P 1'
#
loop_
_entity.id
_entity.type
_entity.pdbx_description
1 polymer ?
#
loop_
_entity_poly.entity_id
_entity_poly.type
_entity_poly.pdbx_seq_one_letter_code
_entity_poly.pdbx_strand_id
1 'polypeptide(L)'
;MLWNGLAILRQNRLLADPEKGKKILETLRDPKLNVFRRSVAGLALLVFVTAMSGGLVAGLDAGLIYNEFPTMGTGLAPPKSELFDPHYSRKEDRSDLWWRNMLENPSLVQLDHRILAMTTFSSVMGLWAYSKFSPTMKRLLPHAARKGVHGVVAFAMVQVGLGISTLLYLVPMHLASAHQAGSLFLLTWVLVLGNRIWHPSRTARLLQMATKGQGASMSRAASPLTKKL
;
A
#
# COMPACT_ATOMS: atom_id res chain seq x y z
N MET A 1 1.74 0.53 -15.93
CA MET A 1 1.70 1.96 -16.36
C MET A 1 1.71 2.95 -15.19
N LEU A 2 0.93 2.72 -14.13
CA LEU A 2 0.81 3.63 -12.95
C LEU A 2 2.16 4.07 -12.35
N TRP A 3 3.07 3.14 -12.07
CA TRP A 3 4.36 3.45 -11.44
C TRP A 3 5.21 4.44 -12.26
N ASN A 4 5.24 4.27 -13.57
CA ASN A 4 5.99 5.14 -14.48
C ASN A 4 5.37 6.53 -14.53
N GLY A 5 4.04 6.64 -14.59
CA GLY A 5 3.34 7.92 -14.52
C GLY A 5 3.65 8.68 -13.23
N LEU A 6 3.58 8.00 -12.08
CA LEU A 6 3.95 8.58 -10.78
C LEU A 6 5.43 9.01 -10.74
N ALA A 7 6.33 8.20 -11.32
CA ALA A 7 7.76 8.54 -11.40
C ALA A 7 8.02 9.79 -12.25
N ILE A 8 7.32 9.96 -13.39
CA ILE A 8 7.43 11.14 -14.26
C ILE A 8 6.94 12.39 -13.53
N LEU A 9 5.75 12.33 -12.91
CA LEU A 9 5.20 13.46 -12.14
C LEU A 9 6.13 13.86 -10.98
N ARG A 10 6.67 12.87 -10.27
CA ARG A 10 7.64 13.10 -9.19
C ARG A 10 8.93 13.71 -9.71
N GLN A 11 9.47 13.21 -10.82
CA GLN A 11 10.68 13.73 -11.45
C GLN A 11 10.50 15.19 -11.84
N ASN A 12 9.40 15.54 -12.52
CA ASN A 12 9.10 16.92 -12.90
C ASN A 12 9.08 17.85 -11.67
N ARG A 13 8.43 17.40 -10.58
CA ARG A 13 8.38 18.17 -9.32
C ARG A 13 9.74 18.33 -8.65
N LEU A 14 10.62 17.33 -8.73
CA LEU A 14 11.97 17.42 -8.17
C LEU A 14 12.89 18.33 -9.00
N LEU A 15 12.68 18.39 -10.32
CA LEU A 15 13.45 19.26 -11.23
C LEU A 15 13.02 20.72 -11.15
N ALA A 16 11.79 21.01 -10.73
CA ALA A 16 11.29 22.39 -10.57
C ALA A 16 12.06 23.20 -9.51
N ASP A 17 12.63 22.54 -8.50
CA ASP A 17 13.51 23.14 -7.48
C ASP A 17 14.70 22.19 -7.25
N PRO A 18 15.79 22.34 -8.03
CA PRO A 18 16.90 21.40 -8.04
C PRO A 18 17.61 21.24 -6.69
N GLU A 19 17.76 22.34 -5.93
CA GLU A 19 18.43 22.33 -4.62
C GLU A 19 17.62 21.54 -3.60
N LYS A 20 16.31 21.81 -3.51
CA LYS A 20 15.41 21.04 -2.65
C LYS A 20 15.28 19.59 -3.10
N GLY A 21 15.25 19.37 -4.41
CA GLY A 21 15.22 18.04 -5.02
C GLY A 21 16.44 17.19 -4.64
N LYS A 22 17.64 17.78 -4.69
CA LYS A 22 18.90 17.15 -4.29
C LYS A 22 18.88 16.77 -2.80
N LYS A 23 18.52 17.70 -1.91
CA LYS A 23 18.42 17.44 -0.46
C LYS A 23 17.46 16.29 -0.13
N ILE A 24 16.32 16.22 -0.82
CA ILE A 24 15.37 15.11 -0.67
C ILE A 24 16.02 13.79 -1.12
N LEU A 25 16.69 13.77 -2.27
CA LEU A 25 17.33 12.54 -2.77
C LEU A 25 18.46 12.06 -1.86
N GLU A 26 19.29 12.97 -1.32
CA GLU A 26 20.33 12.65 -0.35
C GLU A 26 19.72 12.00 0.91
N THR A 27 18.64 12.58 1.44
CA THR A 27 17.92 11.99 2.58
C THR A 27 17.40 10.59 2.25
N LEU A 28 16.90 10.40 1.02
CA LEU A 28 16.45 9.10 0.56
C LEU A 28 17.60 8.10 0.29
N ARG A 29 18.87 8.48 0.33
CA ARG A 29 19.97 7.48 0.24
C ARG A 29 20.26 6.81 1.58
N ASP A 30 19.75 7.35 2.69
CA ASP A 30 20.02 6.80 4.02
C ASP A 30 19.54 5.34 4.14
N PRO A 31 20.42 4.38 4.49
CA PRO A 31 20.09 2.96 4.57
C PRO A 31 19.07 2.65 5.66
N LYS A 32 18.89 3.51 6.68
CA LYS A 32 17.88 3.32 7.73
C LYS A 32 16.45 3.38 7.17
N LEU A 33 16.25 3.98 5.99
CA LEU A 33 14.96 3.94 5.28
C LEU A 33 14.67 2.59 4.64
N ASN A 34 15.62 1.66 4.54
CA ASN A 34 15.40 0.37 3.89
C ASN A 34 14.36 -0.48 4.63
N VAL A 35 14.33 -0.43 5.97
CA VAL A 35 13.29 -1.10 6.75
C VAL A 35 11.92 -0.54 6.36
N PHE A 36 11.75 0.79 6.38
CA PHE A 36 10.51 1.44 5.98
C PHE A 36 10.08 1.08 4.55
N ARG A 37 11.02 1.05 3.60
CA ARG A 37 10.75 0.63 2.21
C ARG A 37 10.26 -0.80 2.10
N ARG A 38 10.94 -1.73 2.78
CA ARG A 38 10.56 -3.14 2.82
C ARG A 38 9.20 -3.31 3.46
N SER A 39 8.90 -2.58 4.54
CA SER A 39 7.57 -2.57 5.16
C SER A 39 6.49 -2.06 4.21
N VAL A 40 6.76 -1.00 3.44
CA VAL A 40 5.80 -0.50 2.44
C VAL A 40 5.60 -1.49 1.28
N ALA A 41 6.66 -2.16 0.83
CA ALA A 41 6.56 -3.20 -0.19
C ALA A 41 5.77 -4.43 0.31
N GLY A 42 6.05 -4.88 1.53
CA GLY A 42 5.30 -5.96 2.18
C GLY A 42 3.84 -5.59 2.39
N LEU A 43 3.56 -4.34 2.79
CA LEU A 43 2.20 -3.83 2.91
C LEU A 43 1.48 -3.80 1.56
N ALA A 44 2.16 -3.42 0.46
CA ALA A 44 1.56 -3.44 -0.87
C ALA A 44 1.13 -4.86 -1.28
N LEU A 45 1.99 -5.86 -1.02
CA LEU A 45 1.66 -7.27 -1.26
C LEU A 45 0.50 -7.73 -0.39
N LEU A 46 0.51 -7.40 0.90
CA LEU A 46 -0.53 -7.79 1.84
C LEU A 46 -1.90 -7.17 1.49
N VAL A 47 -1.93 -5.89 1.12
CA VAL A 47 -3.15 -5.23 0.63
C VAL A 47 -3.65 -5.88 -0.66
N PHE A 48 -2.75 -6.20 -1.60
CA PHE A 48 -3.12 -6.89 -2.83
C PHE A 48 -3.75 -8.27 -2.54
N VAL A 49 -3.11 -9.08 -1.70
CA VAL A 49 -3.63 -10.41 -1.32
C VAL A 49 -4.99 -10.29 -0.62
N THR A 50 -5.16 -9.29 0.26
CA THR A 50 -6.44 -9.03 0.94
C THR A 50 -7.54 -8.60 -0.03
N ALA A 51 -7.20 -7.79 -1.04
CA ALA A 51 -8.16 -7.41 -2.09
C ALA A 51 -8.57 -8.63 -2.92
N MET A 52 -7.62 -9.51 -3.27
CA MET A 52 -7.91 -10.75 -3.98
C MET A 52 -8.79 -11.70 -3.17
N SER A 53 -8.54 -11.87 -1.86
CA SER A 53 -9.42 -12.68 -1.01
C SER A 53 -10.82 -12.08 -0.87
N GLY A 54 -10.95 -10.75 -0.86
CA GLY A 54 -12.26 -10.09 -0.92
C GLY A 54 -12.99 -10.35 -2.23
N GLY A 55 -12.26 -10.46 -3.34
CA GLY A 55 -12.80 -10.92 -4.63
C GLY A 55 -13.35 -12.35 -4.57
N LEU A 56 -12.68 -13.27 -3.86
CA LEU A 56 -13.18 -14.63 -3.65
C LEU A 56 -14.45 -14.64 -2.78
N VAL A 57 -14.49 -13.84 -1.71
CA VAL A 57 -15.70 -13.69 -0.87
C VAL A 57 -16.90 -13.23 -1.70
N ALA A 58 -16.70 -12.26 -2.59
CA ALA A 58 -17.75 -11.78 -3.48
C ALA A 58 -18.14 -12.81 -4.55
N GLY A 59 -17.17 -13.55 -5.10
CA GLY A 59 -17.43 -14.56 -6.14
C GLY A 59 -18.15 -15.82 -5.64
N LEU A 60 -18.03 -16.13 -4.35
CA LEU A 60 -18.69 -17.27 -3.70
C LEU A 60 -19.98 -16.88 -2.95
N ASP A 61 -20.40 -15.61 -3.02
CA ASP A 61 -21.46 -15.05 -2.18
C ASP A 61 -21.24 -15.29 -0.67
N ALA A 62 -19.98 -15.51 -0.26
CA ALA A 62 -19.61 -15.86 1.10
C ALA A 62 -19.86 -14.73 2.11
N GLY A 63 -20.02 -13.49 1.61
CA GLY A 63 -20.39 -12.33 2.43
C GLY A 63 -21.77 -12.43 3.08
N LEU A 64 -22.62 -13.37 2.63
CA LEU A 64 -23.99 -13.59 3.14
C LEU A 64 -24.08 -14.69 4.22
N ILE A 65 -22.96 -15.30 4.61
CA ILE A 65 -22.96 -16.44 5.54
C ILE A 65 -22.93 -15.95 6.98
N TYR A 66 -21.88 -15.19 7.34
CA TYR A 66 -21.76 -14.56 8.65
C TYR A 66 -21.78 -13.04 8.47
N ASN A 67 -22.78 -12.36 9.02
CA ASN A 67 -23.02 -10.93 8.82
C ASN A 67 -22.76 -10.09 10.08
N GLU A 68 -22.32 -10.73 11.16
CA GLU A 68 -21.85 -10.09 12.38
C GLU A 68 -20.36 -9.73 12.29
N PHE A 69 -19.94 -8.79 13.12
CA PHE A 69 -18.53 -8.46 13.35
C PHE A 69 -18.36 -7.99 14.81
N PRO A 70 -17.32 -8.42 15.55
CA PRO A 70 -16.16 -9.21 15.10
C PRO A 70 -16.38 -10.72 15.06
N THR A 71 -17.51 -11.21 15.58
CA THR A 71 -17.84 -12.63 15.64
C THR A 71 -18.29 -13.19 14.28
N MET A 72 -18.27 -14.51 14.16
CA MET A 72 -18.85 -15.32 13.09
C MET A 72 -19.70 -16.39 13.78
N GLY A 73 -20.99 -16.13 13.93
CA GLY A 73 -21.89 -16.96 14.75
C GLY A 73 -21.57 -16.83 16.25
N THR A 74 -21.32 -17.96 16.92
CA THR A 74 -21.09 -18.00 18.38
C THR A 74 -19.65 -17.69 18.79
N GLY A 75 -18.71 -17.59 17.85
CA GLY A 75 -17.29 -17.39 18.13
C GLY A 75 -16.63 -16.35 17.22
N LEU A 76 -15.29 -16.27 17.25
CA LEU A 76 -14.52 -15.41 16.34
C LEU A 76 -14.26 -16.07 14.97
N ALA A 77 -14.61 -17.35 14.84
CA ALA A 77 -14.50 -18.13 13.62
C ALA A 77 -15.69 -19.09 13.53
N PRO A 78 -16.06 -19.55 12.31
CA PRO A 78 -17.03 -20.61 12.12
C PRO A 78 -16.69 -21.88 12.93
N PRO A 79 -17.69 -22.73 13.22
CA PRO A 79 -17.46 -24.05 13.79
C PRO A 79 -16.38 -24.82 13.02
N LYS A 80 -15.51 -25.55 13.72
CA LYS A 80 -14.42 -26.32 13.08
C LYS A 80 -14.93 -27.32 12.03
N SER A 81 -16.15 -27.81 12.18
CA SER A 81 -16.82 -28.67 11.21
C SER A 81 -16.99 -28.03 9.83
N GLU A 82 -17.02 -26.69 9.75
CA GLU A 82 -17.19 -25.95 8.49
C GLU A 82 -15.87 -25.61 7.80
N LEU A 83 -14.70 -25.64 8.47
CA LEU A 83 -13.48 -25.02 7.91
C LEU A 83 -12.69 -25.94 6.97
N PHE A 84 -12.72 -27.25 7.17
CA PHE A 84 -11.98 -28.23 6.35
C PHE A 84 -12.88 -29.39 5.96
N ASP A 85 -14.00 -29.05 5.34
CA ASP A 85 -15.00 -30.02 4.93
C ASP A 85 -14.43 -30.88 3.77
N PRO A 86 -14.39 -32.23 3.93
CA PRO A 86 -13.99 -33.16 2.87
C PRO A 86 -14.80 -33.01 1.58
N HIS A 87 -16.00 -32.42 1.62
CA HIS A 87 -16.83 -32.12 0.45
C HIS A 87 -16.08 -31.33 -0.63
N TYR A 88 -15.20 -30.40 -0.24
CA TYR A 88 -14.45 -29.57 -1.19
C TYR A 88 -13.21 -30.28 -1.75
N SER A 89 -12.81 -31.44 -1.23
CA SER A 89 -11.68 -32.20 -1.76
C SER A 89 -12.13 -33.03 -2.97
N ARG A 90 -11.38 -32.96 -4.08
CA ARG A 90 -11.70 -33.71 -5.30
C ARG A 90 -10.83 -34.94 -5.51
N LYS A 91 -9.80 -35.11 -4.67
CA LYS A 91 -8.88 -36.25 -4.73
C LYS A 91 -9.20 -37.26 -3.64
N GLU A 92 -9.10 -38.54 -3.98
CA GLU A 92 -9.27 -39.64 -3.02
C GLU A 92 -8.28 -39.55 -1.85
N ASP A 93 -7.04 -39.11 -2.13
CA ASP A 93 -5.97 -38.96 -1.13
C ASP A 93 -6.11 -37.72 -0.23
N ARG A 94 -7.11 -36.86 -0.50
CA ARG A 94 -7.36 -35.58 0.20
C ARG A 94 -6.18 -34.61 0.23
N SER A 95 -5.21 -34.77 -0.67
CA SER A 95 -4.04 -33.87 -0.76
C SER A 95 -4.43 -32.42 -1.12
N ASP A 96 -5.63 -32.21 -1.66
CA ASP A 96 -6.16 -30.90 -2.03
C ASP A 96 -7.11 -30.28 -1.01
N LEU A 97 -7.36 -30.94 0.13
CA LEU A 97 -8.34 -30.52 1.14
C LEU A 97 -8.13 -29.07 1.59
N TRP A 98 -6.89 -28.71 1.91
CA TRP A 98 -6.56 -27.41 2.51
C TRP A 98 -6.73 -26.27 1.52
N TRP A 99 -6.05 -26.32 0.38
CA TRP A 99 -6.08 -25.20 -0.55
C TRP A 99 -7.45 -25.04 -1.24
N ARG A 100 -8.21 -26.13 -1.43
CA ARG A 100 -9.58 -26.02 -1.94
C ARG A 100 -10.51 -25.41 -0.92
N ASN A 101 -10.45 -25.82 0.35
CA ASN A 101 -11.27 -25.16 1.37
C ASN A 101 -10.91 -23.66 1.48
N MET A 102 -9.63 -23.28 1.44
CA MET A 102 -9.21 -21.87 1.49
C MET A 102 -9.66 -21.02 0.28
N LEU A 103 -10.07 -21.64 -0.83
CA LEU A 103 -10.44 -20.93 -2.07
C LEU A 103 -11.89 -21.15 -2.52
N GLU A 104 -12.53 -22.24 -2.10
CA GLU A 104 -13.85 -22.70 -2.56
C GLU A 104 -14.85 -22.84 -1.42
N ASN A 105 -14.41 -23.02 -0.16
CA ASN A 105 -15.32 -23.12 0.99
C ASN A 105 -15.73 -21.72 1.46
N PRO A 106 -17.00 -21.32 1.31
CA PRO A 106 -17.44 -19.97 1.61
C PRO A 106 -17.19 -19.53 3.07
N SER A 107 -17.41 -20.41 4.06
CA SER A 107 -17.17 -20.10 5.47
C SER A 107 -15.68 -19.84 5.76
N LEU A 108 -14.79 -20.68 5.21
CA LEU A 108 -13.35 -20.49 5.38
C LEU A 108 -12.83 -19.29 4.59
N VAL A 109 -13.26 -19.08 3.35
CA VAL A 109 -12.88 -17.92 2.53
C VAL A 109 -13.27 -16.62 3.22
N GLN A 110 -14.45 -16.57 3.84
CA GLN A 110 -14.90 -15.41 4.61
C GLN A 110 -14.02 -15.17 5.85
N LEU A 111 -13.66 -16.24 6.58
CA LEU A 111 -12.74 -16.15 7.72
C LEU A 111 -11.35 -15.67 7.30
N ASP A 112 -10.78 -16.27 6.25
CA ASP A 112 -9.46 -15.92 5.70
C ASP A 112 -9.42 -14.44 5.32
N HIS A 113 -10.46 -13.94 4.64
CA HIS A 113 -10.56 -12.53 4.30
C HIS A 113 -10.62 -11.63 5.54
N ARG A 114 -11.42 -11.97 6.56
CA ARG A 114 -11.50 -11.20 7.82
C ARG A 114 -10.14 -11.16 8.53
N ILE A 115 -9.41 -12.27 8.61
CA ILE A 115 -8.07 -12.33 9.20
C ILE A 115 -7.08 -11.47 8.41
N LEU A 116 -7.09 -11.58 7.07
CA LEU A 116 -6.26 -10.77 6.18
C LEU A 116 -6.57 -9.28 6.31
N ALA A 117 -7.85 -8.90 6.41
CA ALA A 117 -8.28 -7.52 6.60
C ALA A 117 -7.77 -6.94 7.92
N MET A 118 -7.92 -7.68 9.03
CA MET A 118 -7.41 -7.25 10.35
C MET A 118 -5.89 -7.20 10.40
N THR A 119 -5.20 -8.16 9.78
CA THR A 119 -3.73 -8.16 9.66
C THR A 119 -3.24 -6.99 8.83
N THR A 120 -3.92 -6.68 7.71
CA THR A 120 -3.63 -5.53 6.86
C THR A 120 -3.81 -4.23 7.62
N PHE A 121 -4.95 -4.05 8.27
CA PHE A 121 -5.23 -2.84 9.03
C PHE A 121 -4.21 -2.64 10.17
N SER A 122 -3.90 -3.70 10.90
CA SER A 122 -2.88 -3.67 11.96
C SER A 122 -1.50 -3.32 11.40
N SER A 123 -1.15 -3.84 10.23
CA SER A 123 0.11 -3.51 9.53
C SER A 123 0.16 -2.05 9.08
N VAL A 124 -0.96 -1.49 8.60
CA VAL A 124 -1.07 -0.06 8.27
C VAL A 124 -0.86 0.78 9.53
N MET A 125 -1.51 0.42 10.64
CA MET A 125 -1.35 1.14 11.92
C MET A 125 0.06 1.01 12.47
N GLY A 126 0.68 -0.16 12.35
CA GLY A 126 2.08 -0.39 12.72
C GLY A 126 3.05 0.45 11.88
N LEU A 127 2.83 0.55 10.57
CA LEU A 127 3.63 1.41 9.69
C LEU A 127 3.45 2.90 10.05
N TRP A 128 2.22 3.31 10.33
CA TRP A 128 1.92 4.67 10.80
C TRP A 128 2.61 4.98 12.12
N ALA A 129 2.48 4.11 13.11
CA ALA A 129 3.14 4.22 14.41
C ALA A 129 4.66 4.28 14.25
N TYR A 130 5.25 3.40 13.43
CA TYR A 130 6.67 3.43 13.13
C TYR A 130 7.10 4.77 12.50
N SER A 131 6.32 5.30 11.56
CA SER A 131 6.59 6.60 10.93
C SER A 131 6.50 7.77 11.91
N LYS A 132 5.56 7.69 12.87
CA LYS A 132 5.19 8.78 13.77
C LYS A 132 6.02 8.79 15.05
N PHE A 133 6.40 7.64 15.59
CA PHE A 133 7.04 7.53 16.90
C PHE A 133 8.55 7.26 16.80
N SER A 134 9.06 6.70 15.70
CA SER A 134 10.51 6.53 15.51
C SER A 134 11.22 7.87 15.33
N PRO A 135 12.21 8.24 16.17
CA PRO A 135 13.02 9.45 15.96
C PRO A 135 13.73 9.46 14.60
N THR A 136 14.16 8.27 14.15
CA THR A 136 14.81 8.09 12.86
C THR A 136 13.86 8.41 11.71
N MET A 137 12.63 7.88 11.73
CA MET A 137 11.65 8.16 10.67
C MET A 137 11.15 9.60 10.68
N LYS A 138 10.98 10.21 11.87
CA LYS A 138 10.66 11.64 12.00
C LYS A 138 11.69 12.52 11.30
N ARG A 139 12.98 12.15 11.35
CA ARG A 139 14.05 12.89 10.69
C ARG A 139 14.15 12.59 9.19
N LEU A 140 14.07 11.31 8.81
CA LEU A 140 14.39 10.88 7.45
C LEU A 140 13.20 10.92 6.48
N LEU A 141 11.95 10.78 6.93
CA LEU A 141 10.82 10.76 6.01
C LEU A 141 10.54 12.18 5.47
N PRO A 142 10.58 12.39 4.14
CA PRO A 142 10.18 13.67 3.55
C PRO A 142 8.70 13.96 3.82
N HIS A 143 8.32 15.23 3.85
CA HIS A 143 6.94 15.66 4.10
C HIS A 143 5.92 14.99 3.16
N ALA A 144 6.27 14.80 1.89
CA ALA A 144 5.43 14.09 0.93
C ALA A 144 5.18 12.61 1.33
N ALA A 145 6.19 11.93 1.87
CA ALA A 145 6.04 10.55 2.34
C ALA A 145 5.14 10.48 3.58
N ARG A 146 5.27 11.42 4.52
CA ARG A 146 4.37 11.52 5.70
C ARG A 146 2.92 11.70 5.30
N LYS A 147 2.64 12.60 4.34
CA LYS A 147 1.29 12.73 3.74
C LYS A 147 0.83 11.44 3.06
N GLY A 148 1.75 10.69 2.45
CA GLY A 148 1.48 9.38 1.88
C GLY A 148 0.97 8.41 2.95
N VAL A 149 1.69 8.27 4.07
CA VAL A 149 1.29 7.42 5.20
C VAL A 149 -0.10 7.79 5.73
N HIS A 150 -0.37 9.08 5.96
CA HIS A 150 -1.69 9.51 6.43
C HIS A 150 -2.82 9.15 5.47
N GLY A 151 -2.59 9.25 4.15
CA GLY A 151 -3.61 8.81 3.20
C GLY A 151 -3.80 7.29 3.20
N VAL A 152 -2.75 6.48 3.41
CA VAL A 152 -2.90 5.02 3.57
C VAL A 152 -3.77 4.71 4.78
N VAL A 153 -3.53 5.39 5.92
CA VAL A 153 -4.36 5.26 7.13
C VAL A 153 -5.82 5.64 6.84
N ALA A 154 -6.06 6.77 6.17
CA ALA A 154 -7.41 7.23 5.84
C ALA A 154 -8.17 6.22 4.96
N PHE A 155 -7.55 5.74 3.88
CA PHE A 155 -8.18 4.72 3.02
C PHE A 155 -8.38 3.38 3.74
N ALA A 156 -7.47 2.99 4.64
CA ALA A 156 -7.64 1.78 5.44
C ALA A 156 -8.83 1.89 6.42
N MET A 157 -9.02 3.05 7.06
CA MET A 157 -10.17 3.31 7.95
C MET A 157 -11.48 3.27 7.17
N VAL A 158 -11.54 3.94 6.02
CA VAL A 158 -12.70 3.88 5.12
C VAL A 158 -12.99 2.43 4.72
N GLN A 159 -11.95 1.64 4.43
CA GLN A 159 -12.13 0.24 4.04
C GLN A 159 -12.68 -0.65 5.14
N VAL A 160 -12.19 -0.51 6.37
CA VAL A 160 -12.76 -1.24 7.51
C VAL A 160 -14.23 -0.84 7.71
N GLY A 161 -14.54 0.46 7.63
CA GLY A 161 -15.91 0.94 7.72
C GLY A 161 -16.83 0.38 6.64
N LEU A 162 -16.39 0.39 5.37
CA LEU A 162 -17.14 -0.17 4.25
C LEU A 162 -17.30 -1.70 4.36
N GLY A 163 -16.26 -2.43 4.79
CA GLY A 163 -16.30 -3.87 4.96
C GLY A 163 -17.30 -4.28 6.05
N ILE A 164 -17.23 -3.64 7.22
CA ILE A 164 -18.19 -3.88 8.32
C ILE A 164 -19.61 -3.51 7.87
N SER A 165 -19.78 -2.38 7.18
CA SER A 165 -21.11 -1.96 6.69
C SER A 165 -21.66 -2.95 5.65
N THR A 166 -20.81 -3.50 4.78
CA THR A 166 -21.20 -4.53 3.80
C THR A 166 -21.72 -5.78 4.52
N LEU A 167 -21.12 -6.18 5.64
CA LEU A 167 -21.62 -7.30 6.44
C LEU A 167 -22.97 -6.96 7.10
N LEU A 168 -23.04 -5.84 7.83
CA LEU A 168 -24.22 -5.47 8.62
C LEU A 168 -25.48 -5.23 7.78
N TYR A 169 -25.33 -4.77 6.53
CA TYR A 169 -26.43 -4.51 5.62
C TYR A 169 -26.70 -5.64 4.62
N LEU A 170 -26.15 -6.85 4.85
CA LEU A 170 -26.36 -8.03 4.00
C LEU A 170 -25.91 -7.84 2.55
N VAL A 171 -24.68 -7.32 2.39
CA VAL A 171 -23.96 -7.20 1.11
C VAL A 171 -24.74 -6.43 0.03
N PRO A 172 -25.23 -5.20 0.30
CA PRO A 172 -25.92 -4.45 -0.74
C PRO A 172 -24.91 -4.04 -1.81
N MET A 173 -25.28 -4.21 -3.08
CA MET A 173 -24.35 -4.12 -4.23
C MET A 173 -23.53 -2.82 -4.27
N HIS A 174 -24.12 -1.69 -3.88
CA HIS A 174 -23.41 -0.41 -3.86
C HIS A 174 -22.33 -0.34 -2.78
N LEU A 175 -22.56 -0.90 -1.57
CA LEU A 175 -21.52 -0.97 -0.53
C LEU A 175 -20.44 -1.98 -0.90
N ALA A 176 -20.84 -3.16 -1.40
CA ALA A 176 -19.89 -4.18 -1.84
C ALA A 176 -18.98 -3.65 -2.98
N SER A 177 -19.56 -2.96 -3.96
CA SER A 177 -18.82 -2.34 -5.06
C SER A 177 -17.91 -1.19 -4.57
N ALA A 178 -18.41 -0.35 -3.66
CA ALA A 178 -17.61 0.71 -3.06
C ALA A 178 -16.44 0.13 -2.25
N HIS A 179 -16.65 -0.97 -1.54
CA HIS A 179 -15.60 -1.68 -0.81
C HIS A 179 -14.55 -2.28 -1.77
N GLN A 180 -14.96 -2.90 -2.87
CA GLN A 180 -14.03 -3.41 -3.88
C GLN A 180 -13.21 -2.28 -4.52
N ALA A 181 -13.86 -1.19 -4.94
CA ALA A 181 -13.17 -0.02 -5.48
C ALA A 181 -12.23 0.63 -4.44
N GLY A 182 -12.67 0.70 -3.18
CA GLY A 182 -11.88 1.19 -2.05
C GLY A 182 -10.58 0.42 -1.84
N SER A 183 -10.59 -0.90 -2.09
CA SER A 183 -9.38 -1.74 -1.99
C SER A 183 -8.33 -1.34 -3.04
N LEU A 184 -8.77 -1.01 -4.26
CA LEU A 184 -7.89 -0.54 -5.34
C LEU A 184 -7.32 0.85 -5.03
N PHE A 185 -8.12 1.74 -4.45
CA PHE A 185 -7.64 3.04 -3.98
C PHE A 185 -6.59 2.90 -2.87
N LEU A 186 -6.83 2.02 -1.89
CA LEU A 186 -5.86 1.73 -0.83
C LEU A 186 -4.55 1.20 -1.41
N LEU A 187 -4.61 0.19 -2.28
CA LEU A 187 -3.44 -0.39 -2.94
C LEU A 187 -2.67 0.69 -3.74
N THR A 188 -3.40 1.49 -4.53
CA THR A 188 -2.84 2.60 -5.28
C THR A 188 -2.11 3.58 -4.37
N TRP A 189 -2.68 3.91 -3.21
CA TRP A 189 -2.05 4.84 -2.29
C TRP A 189 -0.82 4.28 -1.58
N VAL A 190 -0.78 2.98 -1.31
CA VAL A 190 0.43 2.30 -0.84
C VAL A 190 1.53 2.36 -1.92
N LEU A 191 1.20 2.17 -3.19
CA LEU A 191 2.14 2.33 -4.30
C LEU A 191 2.62 3.78 -4.45
N VAL A 192 1.74 4.77 -4.26
CA VAL A 192 2.11 6.20 -4.21
C VAL A 192 3.07 6.47 -3.06
N LEU A 193 2.84 5.90 -1.86
CA LEU A 193 3.76 6.01 -0.74
C LEU A 193 5.12 5.38 -1.09
N GLY A 194 5.13 4.16 -1.64
CA GLY A 194 6.33 3.48 -2.13
C GLY A 194 7.12 4.32 -3.13
N ASN A 195 6.41 4.92 -4.09
CA ASN A 195 7.00 5.83 -5.07
C ASN A 195 7.65 7.05 -4.40
N ARG A 196 7.10 7.59 -3.30
CA ARG A 196 7.66 8.77 -2.61
C ARG A 196 8.91 8.47 -1.78
N ILE A 197 9.14 7.22 -1.39
CA ILE A 197 10.28 6.80 -0.56
C ILE A 197 11.37 6.06 -1.34
N TRP A 198 11.09 5.65 -2.58
CA TRP A 198 12.07 5.06 -3.48
C TRP A 198 13.13 6.09 -3.89
N HIS A 199 14.38 5.66 -4.08
CA HIS A 199 15.44 6.53 -4.60
C HIS A 199 15.57 6.36 -6.13
N PRO A 200 15.14 7.35 -6.95
CA PRO A 200 15.22 7.26 -8.40
C PRO A 200 16.63 7.61 -8.91
N SER A 201 17.45 6.59 -9.19
CA SER A 201 18.82 6.77 -9.69
C SER A 201 18.91 7.59 -10.98
N ARG A 202 17.91 7.49 -11.88
CA ARG A 202 17.86 8.28 -13.13
C ARG A 202 17.61 9.76 -12.86
N THR A 203 16.61 10.09 -12.03
CA THR A 203 16.32 11.47 -11.64
C THR A 203 17.48 12.11 -10.87
N ALA A 204 18.18 11.33 -10.05
CA ALA A 204 19.40 11.80 -9.37
C ALA A 204 20.49 12.25 -10.36
N ARG A 205 20.71 11.49 -11.45
CA ARG A 205 21.66 11.86 -12.51
C ARG A 205 21.22 13.13 -13.25
N LEU A 206 19.93 13.25 -13.59
CA LEU A 206 19.40 14.42 -14.28
C LEU A 206 19.52 15.69 -13.43
N LEU A 207 19.25 15.59 -12.12
CA LEU A 207 19.45 16.71 -11.19
C LEU A 207 20.92 17.11 -11.10
N GLN A 208 21.85 16.15 -11.01
CA GLN A 208 23.28 16.46 -11.02
C GLN A 208 23.71 17.19 -12.31
N MET A 209 23.15 16.81 -13.47
CA MET A 209 23.40 17.50 -14.74
C MET A 209 22.80 18.93 -14.73
N ALA A 210 21.58 19.10 -14.24
CA ALA A 210 20.90 20.39 -14.17
C ALA A 210 21.63 21.38 -13.24
N THR A 211 22.04 20.94 -12.04
CA THR A 211 22.78 21.78 -11.09
C THR A 211 24.17 22.16 -11.62
N LYS A 212 24.88 21.23 -12.30
CA LYS A 212 26.16 21.53 -12.97
C LYS A 212 25.98 22.55 -14.10
N GLY A 213 24.93 22.41 -14.90
CA GLY A 213 24.62 23.35 -15.99
C GLY A 213 24.28 24.76 -15.48
N GLN A 214 23.51 24.87 -14.39
CA GLN A 214 23.20 26.15 -13.74
C GLN A 214 24.46 26.82 -13.16
N GLY A 215 25.33 26.07 -12.48
CA GLY A 215 26.59 26.59 -11.94
C GLY A 215 27.53 27.10 -13.04
N ALA A 216 27.61 26.39 -14.17
CA ALA A 216 28.41 26.82 -15.32
C ALA A 216 27.83 28.10 -15.98
N SER A 217 26.50 28.21 -16.09
CA SER A 217 25.84 29.40 -16.62
C SER A 217 26.05 30.64 -15.73
N MET A 218 25.95 30.49 -14.40
CA MET A 218 26.17 31.58 -13.46
C MET A 218 27.63 32.03 -13.41
N SER A 219 28.59 31.09 -13.45
CA SER A 219 30.02 31.42 -13.51
C SER A 219 30.40 32.18 -14.78
N ARG A 220 29.77 31.85 -15.92
CA ARG A 220 30.00 32.53 -17.19
C ARG A 220 29.39 33.93 -17.24
N ALA A 221 28.24 34.15 -16.57
CA ALA A 221 27.61 35.46 -16.42
C ALA A 221 28.34 36.38 -15.41
N ALA A 222 29.02 35.80 -14.41
CA ALA A 222 29.77 36.54 -13.40
C ALA A 222 31.23 36.86 -13.80
N SER A 223 31.68 36.43 -14.99
CA SER A 223 33.01 36.78 -15.49
C SER A 223 33.01 38.25 -15.90
N PRO A 224 33.84 39.13 -15.29
CA PRO A 224 33.89 40.52 -15.69
C PRO A 224 34.36 40.58 -17.14
N LEU A 225 33.69 41.39 -17.96
CA LEU A 225 34.17 41.79 -19.28
C LEU A 225 35.52 42.52 -19.11
N THR A 226 36.62 41.80 -18.97
CA THR A 226 37.96 42.31 -19.23
C THR A 226 38.11 42.44 -20.74
N LYS A 227 37.47 43.48 -21.29
CA LYS A 227 37.82 44.01 -22.61
C LYS A 227 39.26 44.49 -22.50
N LYS A 228 40.18 43.72 -23.07
CA LYS A 228 41.53 44.19 -23.39
C LYS A 228 41.41 45.41 -24.30
N LEU A 229 42.13 46.47 -23.91
CA LEU A 229 42.37 47.70 -24.66
C LEU A 229 43.01 47.40 -26.02
#